data_AF-A0A6N8HYM1-F1
#
_entry.id   AF-A0A6N8HYM1-F1
#
_cell.length_a   1.000
_cell.length_b   1.000
_cell.length_c   1.000
_cell.angle_alpha   90.00
_cell.angle_beta   90.00
_cell.angle_gamma   90.00
#
_symmetry.space_group_name_H-M   'P 1'
#
loop_
_entity.id
_entity.type
_entity.pdbx_description
1 polymer ?
#
loop_
_entity_poly.entity_id
_entity_poly.type
_entity_poly.pdbx_seq_one_letter_code
_entity_poly.pdbx_strand_id
1 'polypeptide(L)'
;MSGKRAGKKRAAAVQSKKIESVRGERCVYCGKPLEAGGEPFEATVKSRRFHTCCASCKEATERYVLLDKRKKVWLYLTLLLCAAGIIISAMGASNLFMYGSILLAGIGFLAFPYPITTFETFLSCPIQRVTVITRAVGALLSVLGLLFLLLAH
;
A
#
# COMPACT_ATOMS: atom_id res chain seq x y z
N MET A 1 36.64 9.40 -36.53
CA MET A 1 35.49 10.06 -35.87
C MET A 1 34.15 9.31 -36.05
N SER A 2 34.10 7.96 -36.05
CA SER A 2 32.91 7.19 -36.49
C SER A 2 32.17 6.40 -35.40
N GLY A 3 32.65 6.38 -34.14
CA GLY A 3 32.08 5.53 -33.08
C GLY A 3 30.93 6.13 -32.24
N LYS A 4 30.80 7.47 -32.18
CA LYS A 4 29.82 8.13 -31.28
C LYS A 4 28.36 8.08 -31.76
N ARG A 5 28.10 7.90 -33.06
CA ARG A 5 26.73 7.94 -33.61
C ARG A 5 25.93 6.65 -33.39
N ALA A 6 26.60 5.49 -33.27
CA ALA A 6 25.93 4.20 -33.06
C ALA A 6 25.37 4.04 -31.63
N GLY A 7 26.07 4.55 -30.61
CA GLY A 7 25.60 4.53 -29.22
C GLY A 7 24.37 5.41 -28.99
N LYS A 8 24.33 6.60 -29.60
CA LYS A 8 23.20 7.55 -29.47
C LYS A 8 21.90 7.02 -30.10
N LYS A 9 21.99 6.32 -31.24
CA LYS A 9 20.84 5.68 -31.89
C LYS A 9 20.29 4.49 -31.09
N ARG A 10 21.17 3.70 -30.44
CA ARG A 10 20.75 2.60 -29.56
C ARG A 10 20.06 3.10 -28.29
N ALA A 11 20.57 4.16 -27.66
CA ALA A 11 19.94 4.76 -26.49
C ALA A 11 18.54 5.33 -26.80
N ALA A 12 18.39 6.01 -27.95
CA ALA A 12 17.11 6.56 -28.39
C ALA A 12 16.08 5.47 -28.74
N ALA A 13 16.49 4.35 -29.34
CA ALA A 13 15.60 3.22 -29.66
C ALA A 13 15.21 2.39 -28.42
N VAL A 14 16.10 2.29 -27.42
CA VAL A 14 15.78 1.69 -26.11
C VAL A 14 14.83 2.62 -25.33
N GLN A 15 15.03 3.94 -25.39
CA GLN A 15 14.11 4.91 -24.82
C GLN A 15 12.74 4.88 -25.52
N SER A 16 12.67 4.85 -26.85
CA SER A 16 11.38 4.84 -27.57
C SER A 16 10.56 3.58 -27.29
N LYS A 17 11.20 2.42 -27.14
CA LYS A 17 10.52 1.17 -26.76
C LYS A 17 10.10 1.16 -25.28
N LYS A 18 10.86 1.84 -24.41
CA LYS A 18 10.53 2.03 -22.98
C LYS A 18 9.42 3.06 -22.77
N ILE A 19 9.31 4.06 -23.64
CA ILE A 19 8.24 5.07 -23.63
C ILE A 19 6.93 4.46 -24.16
N GLU A 20 6.99 3.51 -25.10
CA GLU A 20 5.81 2.84 -25.65
C GLU A 20 5.17 1.82 -24.68
N SER A 21 5.94 1.21 -23.76
CA SER A 21 5.35 0.38 -22.69
C SER A 21 4.68 1.20 -21.58
N VAL A 22 4.96 2.51 -21.51
CA VAL A 22 4.42 3.45 -20.51
C VAL A 22 3.13 4.12 -21.01
N ARG A 23 2.68 3.80 -22.24
CA ARG A 23 1.44 4.34 -22.83
C ARG A 23 0.22 3.82 -22.05
N GLY A 24 -0.34 4.66 -21.18
CA GLY A 24 -1.54 4.37 -20.39
C GLY A 24 -1.30 4.02 -18.92
N GLU A 25 -0.04 4.05 -18.46
CA GLU A 25 0.29 3.75 -17.07
C GLU A 25 -0.05 4.93 -16.15
N ARG A 26 -0.60 4.62 -14.97
CA ARG A 26 -0.87 5.59 -13.90
C ARG A 26 0.23 5.52 -12.86
N CYS A 27 0.49 6.64 -12.19
CA CYS A 27 1.45 6.66 -11.09
C CYS A 27 1.00 5.71 -9.97
N VAL A 28 1.87 4.79 -9.58
CA VAL A 28 1.61 3.79 -8.53
C VAL A 28 1.23 4.41 -7.17
N TYR A 29 1.75 5.60 -6.87
CA TYR A 29 1.49 6.27 -5.61
C TYR A 29 0.16 7.04 -5.61
N CYS A 30 0.01 8.00 -6.54
CA CYS A 30 -1.10 8.96 -6.55
C CYS A 30 -2.19 8.65 -7.59
N GLY A 31 -1.94 7.74 -8.54
CA GLY A 31 -2.89 7.36 -9.58
C GLY A 31 -3.05 8.34 -10.74
N LYS A 32 -2.26 9.43 -10.79
CA LYS A 32 -2.29 10.39 -11.90
C LYS A 32 -1.73 9.75 -13.19
N PRO A 33 -2.25 10.09 -14.38
CA PRO A 33 -1.67 9.62 -15.64
C PRO A 33 -0.23 10.15 -15.76
N LEU A 34 0.69 9.31 -16.24
CA LEU A 34 2.03 9.79 -16.58
C LEU A 34 1.95 10.58 -17.89
N GLU A 35 2.48 11.81 -17.90
CA GLU A 35 2.55 12.62 -19.10
C GLU A 35 3.50 11.96 -20.11
N ALA A 36 3.04 11.79 -21.35
CA ALA A 36 3.67 10.98 -22.39
C ALA A 36 5.01 11.53 -22.97
N GLY A 37 5.77 12.33 -22.20
CA GLY A 37 7.01 12.97 -22.65
C GLY A 37 8.03 13.34 -21.57
N GLY A 38 7.75 13.12 -20.28
CA GLY A 38 8.72 13.32 -19.19
C GLY A 38 9.44 12.02 -18.85
N GLU A 39 10.74 12.07 -18.52
CA GLU A 39 11.47 10.88 -18.05
C GLU A 39 10.82 10.36 -16.76
N PRO A 40 10.15 9.19 -16.79
CA PRO A 40 9.41 8.72 -15.63
C PRO A 40 10.38 8.33 -14.52
N PHE A 41 10.13 8.80 -13.30
CA PHE A 41 10.93 8.42 -12.15
C PHE A 41 10.68 6.94 -11.81
N GLU A 42 11.74 6.13 -11.86
CA GLU A 42 11.67 4.71 -11.53
C GLU A 42 11.94 4.49 -10.03
N ALA A 43 10.93 4.01 -9.31
CA ALA A 43 11.09 3.45 -7.97
C ALA A 43 11.43 1.95 -8.11
N THR A 44 12.51 1.49 -7.49
CA THR A 44 12.90 0.07 -7.54
C THR A 44 12.45 -0.64 -6.27
N VAL A 45 11.59 -1.65 -6.42
CA VAL A 45 10.99 -2.36 -5.29
C VAL A 45 11.16 -3.86 -5.47
N LYS A 46 11.97 -4.49 -4.61
CA LYS A 46 12.25 -5.95 -4.48
C LYS A 46 12.70 -6.73 -5.74
N SER A 47 12.56 -6.18 -6.95
CA SER A 47 13.05 -6.64 -8.26
C SER A 47 12.31 -5.96 -9.43
N ARG A 48 11.18 -5.27 -9.15
CA ARG A 48 10.36 -4.59 -10.16
C ARG A 48 10.59 -3.08 -10.14
N ARG A 49 10.49 -2.44 -11.31
CA ARG A 49 10.57 -1.00 -11.48
C ARG A 49 9.16 -0.46 -11.65
N PHE A 50 8.83 0.59 -10.90
CA PHE A 50 7.52 1.24 -10.95
C PHE A 50 7.68 2.68 -11.42
N HIS A 51 6.78 3.12 -12.28
CA HIS A 51 6.75 4.47 -12.81
C HIS A 51 6.01 5.42 -11.87
N THR A 52 6.63 6.56 -11.57
CA THR A 52 6.08 7.61 -10.69
C THR A 52 6.10 8.96 -11.38
N CYS A 53 5.11 9.80 -11.07
CA CYS A 53 4.94 11.10 -11.74
C CYS A 53 5.95 12.17 -11.28
N CYS A 54 6.57 12.02 -10.10
CA CYS A 54 7.51 12.98 -9.55
C CYS A 54 8.44 12.34 -8.51
N ALA A 55 9.55 13.02 -8.19
CA ALA A 55 10.53 12.57 -7.19
C ALA A 55 9.92 12.34 -5.80
N SER A 56 8.93 13.14 -5.39
CA SER A 56 8.26 12.96 -4.10
C SER A 56 7.40 11.69 -4.06
N CYS A 57 6.73 11.33 -5.17
CA CYS A 57 6.00 10.07 -5.26
C CYS A 57 6.95 8.87 -5.27
N LYS A 58 8.14 8.99 -5.86
CA LYS A 58 9.18 7.98 -5.80
C LYS A 58 9.62 7.73 -4.35
N GLU A 59 10.02 8.78 -3.63
CA GLU A 59 10.48 8.67 -2.24
C GLU A 59 9.37 8.12 -1.34
N ALA A 60 8.13 8.59 -1.52
CA ALA A 60 6.99 8.09 -0.75
C ALA A 60 6.69 6.60 -1.01
N THR A 61 6.86 6.14 -2.25
CA THR A 61 6.70 4.72 -2.62
C THR A 61 7.80 3.86 -2.00
N GLU A 62 9.06 4.30 -2.08
CA GLU A 62 10.20 3.58 -1.48
C GLU A 62 10.06 3.53 0.05
N ARG A 63 9.69 4.65 0.68
CA ARG A 63 9.40 4.71 2.12
C ARG A 63 8.24 3.79 2.51
N TYR A 64 7.18 3.74 1.72
CA TYR A 64 6.06 2.84 1.95
C TYR A 64 6.50 1.37 1.96
N VAL A 65 7.32 0.98 0.98
CA VAL A 65 7.83 -0.39 0.84
C VAL A 65 8.75 -0.79 1.99
N LEU A 66 9.59 0.13 2.46
CA LEU A 66 10.45 -0.10 3.62
C LEU A 66 9.62 -0.32 4.89
N LEU A 67 8.58 0.48 5.08
CA LEU A 67 7.66 0.34 6.21
C LEU A 67 6.84 -0.95 6.13
N ASP A 68 6.37 -1.35 4.94
CA ASP A 68 5.61 -2.58 4.71
C ASP A 68 6.40 -3.81 5.17
N LYS A 69 7.70 -3.92 4.84
CA LYS A 69 8.49 -5.13 5.13
C LYS A 69 8.57 -5.47 6.63
N ARG A 70 8.73 -4.47 7.51
CA ARG A 70 8.77 -4.71 8.97
C ARG A 70 7.38 -4.79 9.60
N LYS A 71 6.44 -3.99 9.10
CA LYS A 71 5.11 -3.85 9.72
C LYS A 71 4.12 -4.93 9.29
N LYS A 72 4.32 -5.58 8.14
CA LYS A 72 3.46 -6.66 7.65
C LYS A 72 3.35 -7.83 8.62
N VAL A 73 4.46 -8.26 9.21
CA VAL A 73 4.47 -9.34 10.21
C VAL A 73 3.70 -8.93 11.47
N TRP A 74 3.96 -7.74 11.99
CA TRP A 74 3.27 -7.22 13.18
C TRP A 74 1.76 -7.06 12.95
N LEU A 75 1.34 -6.52 11.81
CA LEU A 75 -0.07 -6.38 11.49
C LEU A 75 -0.77 -7.74 11.39
N TYR A 76 -0.18 -8.73 10.70
CA TYR A 76 -0.79 -10.07 10.64
C TYR A 76 -0.84 -10.74 12.00
N LEU A 77 0.18 -10.54 12.84
CA LEU A 77 0.16 -11.05 14.22
C LEU A 77 -0.97 -10.40 15.03
N THR A 78 -1.15 -9.08 14.93
CA THR A 78 -2.26 -8.37 15.56
C THR A 78 -3.62 -8.88 15.07
N LEU A 79 -3.79 -9.07 13.75
CA LEU A 79 -5.03 -9.61 13.17
C LEU A 79 -5.31 -11.04 13.65
N LEU A 80 -4.28 -11.88 13.73
CA LEU A 80 -4.39 -13.25 14.24
C LEU A 80 -4.86 -13.26 15.71
N LEU A 81 -4.26 -12.41 16.56
CA LEU A 81 -4.65 -12.27 17.96
C LEU A 81 -6.07 -11.76 18.12
N CYS A 82 -6.49 -10.79 17.29
CA CYS A 82 -7.87 -10.29 17.30
C CYS A 82 -8.87 -11.39 16.89
N ALA A 83 -8.57 -12.13 15.82
CA ALA A 83 -9.40 -13.25 15.38
C ALA A 83 -9.52 -14.35 16.45
N ALA A 84 -8.40 -14.70 17.09
CA ALA A 84 -8.39 -15.64 18.20
C ALA A 84 -9.25 -15.13 19.39
N GLY A 85 -9.16 -13.85 19.74
CA GLY A 85 -9.98 -13.23 20.78
C GLY A 85 -11.49 -13.31 20.50
N ILE A 86 -11.89 -13.09 19.24
CA ILE A 86 -13.30 -13.24 18.82
C ILE A 86 -13.76 -14.70 18.96
N ILE A 87 -12.93 -15.66 18.54
CA ILE A 87 -13.24 -17.10 18.64
C ILE A 87 -13.36 -17.53 20.11
N ILE A 88 -12.42 -17.09 20.98
CA ILE A 88 -12.46 -17.38 22.42
C ILE A 88 -13.72 -16.78 23.06
N SER A 89 -14.13 -15.58 22.64
CA SER A 89 -15.37 -14.94 23.10
C SER A 89 -16.61 -15.77 22.72
N ALA A 90 -16.63 -16.33 21.51
CA ALA A 90 -17.71 -17.20 21.06
C ALA A 90 -17.84 -18.51 21.89
N MET A 91 -16.77 -18.94 22.56
CA MET A 91 -16.78 -20.12 23.46
C MET A 91 -17.32 -19.81 24.86
N GLY A 92 -17.84 -18.61 25.12
CA GLY A 92 -18.46 -18.23 26.39
C GLY A 92 -17.62 -17.31 27.27
N ALA A 93 -16.54 -16.73 26.75
CA ALA A 93 -15.88 -15.62 27.45
C ALA A 93 -16.75 -14.35 27.39
N SER A 94 -16.48 -13.38 28.27
CA SER A 94 -17.30 -12.18 28.42
C SER A 94 -17.34 -11.30 27.16
N ASN A 95 -18.46 -10.63 26.94
CA ASN A 95 -18.66 -9.68 25.82
C ASN A 95 -17.58 -8.59 25.78
N LEU A 96 -16.95 -8.28 26.92
CA LEU A 96 -15.85 -7.33 27.04
C LEU A 96 -14.61 -7.75 26.22
N PHE A 97 -14.28 -9.05 26.19
CA PHE A 97 -13.16 -9.56 25.38
C PHE A 97 -13.44 -9.43 23.88
N MET A 98 -14.69 -9.65 23.48
CA MET A 98 -15.13 -9.49 22.09
C MET A 98 -14.96 -8.04 21.63
N TYR A 99 -15.54 -7.08 22.35
CA TYR A 99 -15.46 -5.66 21.98
C TYR A 99 -14.04 -5.11 22.10
N GLY A 100 -13.26 -5.56 23.10
CA GLY A 100 -11.84 -5.22 23.22
C GLY A 100 -11.01 -5.69 22.03
N SER A 101 -11.25 -6.91 21.53
CA SER A 101 -10.56 -7.44 20.34
C SER A 101 -10.91 -6.68 19.06
N ILE A 102 -12.17 -6.23 18.91
CA ILE A 102 -12.63 -5.42 17.77
C ILE A 102 -11.98 -4.02 17.81
N LEU A 103 -11.92 -3.40 18.99
CA LEU A 103 -11.25 -2.11 19.17
C LEU A 103 -9.76 -2.20 18.84
N LEU A 104 -9.09 -3.26 19.32
CA LEU A 104 -7.67 -3.52 19.04
C LEU A 104 -7.42 -3.73 17.54
N ALA A 105 -8.32 -4.44 16.85
CA ALA A 105 -8.25 -4.62 15.39
C ALA A 105 -8.37 -3.26 14.66
N GLY A 106 -9.33 -2.42 15.05
CA GLY A 106 -9.51 -1.08 14.49
C GLY A 106 -8.29 -0.18 14.68
N ILE A 107 -7.69 -0.19 15.87
CA ILE A 107 -6.45 0.55 16.18
C ILE A 107 -5.28 0.02 15.33
N GLY A 108 -5.21 -1.30 15.14
CA GLY A 108 -4.25 -1.93 14.24
C GLY A 108 -4.38 -1.40 12.80
N PHE A 109 -5.60 -1.35 12.26
CA PHE A 109 -5.85 -0.82 10.91
C PHE A 109 -5.58 0.69 10.76
N LEU A 110 -5.69 1.46 11.84
CA LEU A 110 -5.32 2.89 11.86
C LEU A 110 -3.80 3.09 11.84
N ALA A 111 -3.08 2.32 12.66
CA ALA A 111 -1.64 2.44 12.87
C ALA A 111 -0.81 1.86 11.70
N PHE A 112 -1.37 0.88 10.99
CA PHE A 112 -0.68 0.14 9.95
C PHE A 112 -1.40 0.27 8.61
N PRO A 113 -0.73 0.81 7.56
CA PRO A 113 -1.30 0.78 6.22
C PRO A 113 -1.43 -0.69 5.78
N TYR A 114 -2.55 -1.01 5.11
CA TYR A 114 -2.91 -2.37 4.71
C TYR A 114 -1.74 -3.07 3.99
N PRO A 115 -1.47 -4.36 4.27
CA PRO A 115 -0.39 -5.07 3.63
C PRO A 115 -0.86 -5.35 2.22
N ILE A 116 -0.23 -4.72 1.23
CA ILE A 116 -0.52 -5.07 -0.14
C ILE A 116 -0.17 -6.55 -0.33
N THR A 117 -1.18 -7.32 -0.69
CA THR A 117 -1.08 -8.76 -0.93
C THR A 117 -0.36 -9.02 -2.25
N THR A 118 -0.53 -8.15 -3.25
CA THR A 118 0.05 -8.33 -4.58
C THR A 118 0.42 -7.00 -5.24
N PHE A 119 1.64 -6.91 -5.78
CA PHE A 119 2.13 -5.73 -6.51
C PHE A 119 1.33 -5.39 -7.77
N GLU A 120 0.60 -6.34 -8.35
CA GLU A 120 -0.28 -6.07 -9.50
C GLU A 120 -1.46 -5.17 -9.14
N THR A 121 -1.87 -5.18 -7.88
CA THR A 121 -2.94 -4.31 -7.37
C THR A 121 -2.58 -2.83 -7.53
N PHE A 122 -1.29 -2.46 -7.56
CA PHE A 122 -0.86 -1.08 -7.73
C PHE A 122 -1.11 -0.51 -9.13
N LEU A 123 -1.25 -1.38 -10.14
CA LEU A 123 -1.58 -0.96 -11.49
C LEU A 123 -3.08 -0.63 -11.60
N SER A 124 -3.92 -1.29 -10.80
CA SER A 124 -5.37 -1.07 -10.76
C SER A 124 -5.81 -0.04 -9.72
N CYS A 125 -5.14 0.03 -8.56
CA CYS A 125 -5.48 0.86 -7.42
C CYS A 125 -4.24 1.59 -6.85
N PRO A 126 -4.25 2.92 -6.76
CA PRO A 126 -3.10 3.67 -6.25
C PRO A 126 -2.94 3.52 -4.72
N ILE A 127 -1.67 3.47 -4.26
CA ILE A 127 -1.29 3.29 -2.83
C ILE A 127 -2.02 4.27 -1.92
N GLN A 128 -2.09 5.54 -2.33
CA GLN A 128 -2.66 6.61 -1.51
C GLN A 128 -4.14 6.36 -1.23
N ARG A 129 -4.93 5.92 -2.22
CA ARG A 129 -6.36 5.66 -2.01
C ARG A 129 -6.59 4.46 -1.10
N VAL A 130 -5.85 3.36 -1.31
CA VAL A 130 -5.96 2.16 -0.47
C VAL A 130 -5.65 2.51 0.98
N THR A 131 -4.60 3.28 1.22
CA THR A 131 -4.21 3.70 2.59
C THR A 131 -5.31 4.53 3.26
N VAL A 132 -5.96 5.43 2.51
CA VAL A 132 -7.07 6.24 3.03
C VAL A 132 -8.28 5.37 3.35
N ILE A 133 -8.67 4.45 2.45
CA ILE A 133 -9.80 3.54 2.66
C ILE A 133 -9.56 2.67 3.89
N THR A 134 -8.37 2.07 4.03
CA THR A 134 -8.05 1.24 5.20
C THR A 134 -8.11 2.02 6.49
N ARG A 135 -7.61 3.26 6.52
CA ARG A 135 -7.72 4.12 7.70
C ARG A 135 -9.16 4.49 8.02
N ALA A 136 -9.99 4.74 7.02
CA ALA A 136 -11.42 4.99 7.22
C ALA A 136 -12.13 3.76 7.79
N VAL A 137 -11.85 2.57 7.26
CA VAL A 137 -12.39 1.30 7.79
C VAL A 137 -11.89 1.05 9.22
N GLY A 138 -10.60 1.25 9.49
CA GLY A 138 -10.04 1.15 10.83
C GLY A 138 -10.67 2.12 11.82
N ALA A 139 -10.86 3.38 11.43
CA ALA A 139 -11.57 4.38 12.23
C ALA A 139 -13.00 3.95 12.54
N LEU A 140 -13.74 3.48 11.53
CA LEU A 140 -15.11 3.00 11.70
C LEU A 140 -15.17 1.82 12.70
N LEU A 141 -14.28 0.84 12.56
CA LEU A 141 -14.20 -0.31 13.48
C LEU A 141 -13.82 0.12 14.90
N SER A 142 -12.90 1.07 15.05
CA SER A 142 -12.53 1.62 16.36
C SER A 142 -13.69 2.35 17.04
N VAL A 143 -14.43 3.18 16.29
CA VAL A 143 -15.61 3.89 16.83
C VAL A 143 -16.70 2.90 17.22
N LEU A 144 -17.01 1.92 16.37
CA LEU A 144 -17.98 0.87 16.68
C LEU A 144 -17.57 0.06 17.90
N GLY A 145 -16.31 -0.38 17.96
CA GLY A 145 -15.77 -1.13 19.10
C GLY A 145 -15.86 -0.33 20.41
N LEU A 146 -15.51 0.95 20.38
CA LEU A 146 -15.59 1.82 21.55
C LEU A 146 -17.05 2.04 22.00
N LEU A 147 -17.95 2.28 21.04
CA LEU A 147 -19.38 2.49 21.31
C LEU A 147 -20.01 1.24 21.95
N PHE A 148 -19.73 0.05 21.42
CA PHE A 148 -20.22 -1.19 22.03
C PHE A 148 -19.62 -1.45 23.41
N LEU A 149 -18.36 -1.10 23.63
CA LEU A 149 -17.72 -1.25 24.93
C LEU A 149 -18.35 -0.31 25.98
N LEU A 150 -18.74 0.90 25.59
CA LEU A 150 -19.48 1.84 26.43
C LEU A 150 -20.91 1.40 26.71
N LEU A 151 -21.59 0.78 25.74
CA LEU A 151 -22.96 0.25 25.93
C LEU A 151 -23.00 -1.05 26.72
N ALA A 152 -21.90 -1.81 26.75
CA ALA A 152 -21.78 -3.07 27.48
C ALA A 152 -21.33 -2.88 28.93
N HIS A 153 -20.95 -1.66 29.32
CA HIS A 153 -20.68 -1.24 30.69
C HIS A 153 -21.92 -0.57 31.28
#